data_AF-A0A3T0HX99-F1
#
_entry.id   AF-A0A3T0HX99-F1
#
_cell.length_a   1.000
_cell.length_b   1.000
_cell.length_c   1.000
_cell.angle_alpha   90.00
_cell.angle_beta   90.00
_cell.angle_gamma   90.00
#
_symmetry.space_group_name_H-M   'P 1'
#
loop_
_entity.id
_entity.type
_entity.pdbx_description
1 polymer ?
#
loop_
_entity_poly.entity_id
_entity_poly.type
_entity_poly.pdbx_seq_one_letter_code
_entity_poly.pdbx_strand_id
1 'polypeptide(L)' 'MFSNIGMPGLILILVLALIIFGPNKLPEIGRAFGKSIREFKRATDGIADDIKEELKSDIQEAKKESIDLKK' A
#
# COMPACT_ATOMS: atom_id res chain seq x y z
N MET A 1 -31.66 -10.35 11.53
CA MET A 1 -32.40 -10.12 10.26
C MET A 1 -31.51 -9.58 9.14
N PHE A 2 -30.51 -8.72 9.41
CA PHE A 2 -29.59 -8.21 8.38
C PHE A 2 -28.43 -9.16 8.01
N SER A 3 -28.04 -10.10 8.87
CA SER A 3 -26.93 -11.04 8.57
C SER A 3 -27.26 -12.11 7.51
N ASN A 4 -28.54 -12.25 7.12
CA ASN A 4 -28.94 -13.10 5.98
C ASN A 4 -28.86 -12.35 4.64
N ILE A 5 -28.59 -11.05 4.67
CA ILE A 5 -28.34 -10.19 3.51
C ILE A 5 -26.85 -10.31 3.18
N GLY A 6 -26.41 -11.52 2.86
CA GLY A 6 -25.02 -11.79 2.44
C GLY A 6 -24.71 -11.17 1.08
N MET A 7 -23.99 -11.91 0.24
CA MET A 7 -23.68 -11.45 -1.13
C MET A 7 -24.87 -10.89 -1.93
N PRO A 8 -26.11 -11.42 -1.84
CA PRO A 8 -27.26 -10.87 -2.57
C PRO A 8 -27.56 -9.40 -2.26
N GLY A 9 -27.41 -8.97 -1.01
CA GLY A 9 -27.65 -7.56 -0.65
C GLY A 9 -26.56 -6.63 -1.13
N LEU A 10 -25.31 -7.09 -1.08
CA LEU A 10 -24.18 -6.34 -1.61
C LEU A 10 -24.37 -6.10 -3.12
N ILE A 11 -24.81 -7.12 -3.87
CA ILE A 11 -25.14 -7.00 -5.30
C ILE A 11 -26.25 -5.96 -5.52
N LEU A 12 -27.31 -5.96 -4.72
CA LEU A 12 -28.41 -4.98 -4.85
C LEU A 12 -27.91 -3.53 -4.69
N ILE A 13 -27.09 -3.29 -3.67
CA ILE A 13 -26.47 -1.97 -3.43
C ILE A 13 -25.55 -1.60 -4.60
N LEU A 14 -24.78 -2.56 -5.11
CA LEU A 14 -23.88 -2.35 -6.24
C LEU A 14 -24.66 -1.98 -7.50
N VAL A 15 -25.78 -2.64 -7.78
CA VAL A 15 -26.68 -2.29 -8.91
C VAL A 15 -27.24 -0.88 -8.76
N LEU A 16 -27.72 -0.49 -7.57
CA LEU A 16 -28.19 0.87 -7.30
C LEU A 16 -27.09 1.91 -7.53
N ALA A 17 -25.88 1.64 -7.03
CA ALA A 17 -24.72 2.49 -7.24
C ALA A 17 -24.35 2.58 -8.73
N LEU A 18 -24.45 1.48 -9.48
CA LEU A 18 -24.21 1.45 -10.93
C LEU A 18 -25.27 2.21 -11.73
N ILE A 19 -26.51 2.30 -11.26
CA ILE A 19 -27.52 3.13 -11.93
C ILE A 19 -27.19 4.61 -11.75
N ILE A 20 -26.72 5.02 -10.55
CA ILE A 20 -26.38 6.40 -10.24
C ILE A 20 -25.07 6.82 -10.91
N PHE A 21 -24.02 6.00 -10.76
CA PHE A 21 -22.66 6.32 -11.22
C PHE A 21 -22.34 5.75 -12.61
N GLY A 22 -23.01 4.69 -13.05
CA GLY A 22 -22.73 3.99 -14.30
C GLY A 22 -21.69 2.85 -14.16
N PRO A 23 -21.85 1.73 -14.90
CA PRO A 23 -20.92 0.59 -14.87
C PRO A 23 -19.51 0.92 -15.36
N ASN A 24 -19.36 1.97 -16.18
CA ASN A 24 -18.06 2.38 -16.70
C ASN A 24 -17.23 3.20 -15.69
N LYS A 25 -17.88 3.82 -14.69
CA LYS A 25 -17.19 4.69 -13.72
C LYS A 25 -16.42 3.94 -12.65
N LEU A 26 -16.94 2.81 -12.15
CA LEU A 26 -16.23 2.01 -11.14
C LEU A 26 -14.87 1.48 -11.66
N PRO A 27 -14.76 0.89 -12.87
CA PRO A 27 -13.47 0.47 -13.42
C PRO A 27 -12.53 1.64 -13.73
N GLU A 28 -13.07 2.78 -14.17
CA GLU A 28 -12.31 3.99 -14.46
C GLU A 28 -11.62 4.53 -13.19
N ILE A 29 -12.39 4.68 -12.11
CA ILE A 29 -11.89 5.09 -10.79
C ILE A 29 -10.91 4.06 -10.23
N GLY A 30 -11.23 2.76 -10.32
CA GLY A 30 -10.35 1.69 -9.87
C GLY A 30 -9.00 1.67 -10.60
N ARG A 31 -8.97 1.94 -11.90
CA ARG A 31 -7.73 2.05 -12.68
C ARG A 31 -6.91 3.27 -12.26
N ALA A 32 -7.54 4.42 -12.06
CA ALA A 32 -6.86 5.64 -11.60
C ALA A 32 -6.27 5.45 -10.20
N PHE A 33 -7.10 5.02 -9.25
CA PHE A 33 -6.71 4.75 -7.87
C PHE A 33 -5.66 3.64 -7.77
N GLY A 34 -5.79 2.58 -8.57
CA GLY A 34 -4.82 1.49 -8.62
C GLY A 34 -3.44 1.93 -9.10
N LYS A 35 -3.37 2.85 -10.08
CA LYS A 35 -2.09 3.47 -10.49
C LYS A 35 -1.48 4.28 -9.33
N SER A 36 -2.28 5.11 -8.66
CA SER A 36 -1.82 5.89 -7.50
C SER A 36 -1.29 5.01 -6.38
N ILE A 37 -2.00 3.94 -6.00
CA ILE A 37 -1.53 2.99 -4.99
C ILE A 37 -0.24 2.29 -5.43
N ARG A 38 -0.13 1.90 -6.71
CA ARG A 38 1.06 1.25 -7.24
C ARG A 38 2.28 2.17 -7.20
N GLU A 39 2.12 3.43 -7.55
CA GLU A 39 3.17 4.44 -7.50
C GLU A 39 3.56 4.77 -6.06
N PHE A 40 2.56 4.93 -5.18
CA PHE A 40 2.77 5.13 -3.75
C PHE A 40 3.56 3.98 -3.11
N LYS A 41 3.20 2.73 -3.44
CA LYS A 41 3.93 1.55 -2.99
C LYS A 41 5.37 1.57 -3.46
N ARG A 42 5.62 1.88 -4.73
CA ARG A 42 6.98 1.96 -5.29
C ARG A 42 7.83 3.03 -4.63
N ALA A 43 7.26 4.21 -4.37
CA ALA A 43 7.94 5.27 -3.66
C ALA A 43 8.27 4.86 -2.22
N THR A 44 7.32 4.21 -1.53
CA THR A 44 7.51 3.73 -0.16
C THR A 44 8.58 2.63 -0.09
N ASP A 45 8.55 1.67 -1.03
CA ASP A 45 9.54 0.58 -1.12
C ASP A 45 10.95 1.15 -1.36
N GLY A 46 11.11 2.14 -2.25
CA GLY A 46 12.38 2.80 -2.49
C GLY A 46 12.94 3.51 -1.25
N ILE A 47 12.10 4.29 -0.56
CA ILE A 47 12.49 4.96 0.69
C ILE A 47 12.88 3.94 1.77
N ALA A 48 12.14 2.82 1.86
CA ALA A 48 12.44 1.78 2.84
C ALA A 48 13.78 1.09 2.56
N ASP A 49 14.16 0.92 1.30
CA ASP A 49 15.45 0.37 0.90
C ASP A 49 16.59 1.35 1.18
N ASP A 50 16.43 2.64 0.86
CA ASP A 50 17.42 3.69 1.15
C ASP A 50 17.73 3.79 2.66
N ILE A 51 16.69 3.83 3.50
CA ILE A 51 16.83 3.85 4.97
C ILE A 51 17.54 2.57 5.46
N LYS A 52 17.28 1.42 4.82
CA LYS A 52 17.92 0.15 5.18
C LYS A 52 19.40 0.14 4.86
N GLU A 53 19.81 0.75 3.74
CA GLU A 53 21.21 0.87 3.37
C GLU A 53 21.95 1.83 4.30
N GLU A 54 21.36 2.99 4.59
CA GLU A 54 21.93 3.99 5.51
C GLU A 54 22.07 3.44 6.94
N LEU A 55 21.06 2.74 7.45
CA LEU A 55 21.15 2.12 8.77
C LEU A 55 22.20 0.99 8.82
N LYS A 56 22.45 0.30 7.70
CA LYS A 56 23.49 -0.73 7.60
C LYS A 56 24.90 -0.13 7.54
N SER A 57 25.10 1.04 6.93
CA SER A 57 26.40 1.72 6.99
C SER A 57 26.70 2.19 8.40
N ASP A 58 25.72 2.81 9.07
CA ASP A 58 25.89 3.36 10.42
C ASP A 58 26.20 2.26 11.45
N ILE A 59 25.49 1.12 11.37
CA ILE A 59 25.75 -0.03 12.24
C ILE A 59 27.16 -0.62 11.98
N GLN A 60 27.63 -0.63 10.73
CA GLN A 60 28.97 -1.14 10.41
C GLN A 60 30.07 -0.20 10.86
N GLU A 61 29.85 1.11 10.79
CA GLU A 61 30.80 2.12 11.25
C GLU A 61 30.91 2.11 12.79
N ALA A 62 29.79 2.10 13.50
CA ALA A 62 29.75 1.94 14.96
C ALA A 62 30.39 0.63 15.43
N LYS A 63 30.23 -0.45 14.66
CA LYS A 63 30.86 -1.76 14.97
C LYS A 63 32.37 -1.75 14.73
N LYS A 64 32.89 -0.96 13.80
CA LYS A 64 34.35 -0.81 13.60
C LYS A 64 34.98 0.05 14.69
N GLU A 65 34.35 1.16 15.05
CA GLU A 65 34.83 2.08 16.09
C GLU A 65 34.91 1.41 17.47
N SER A 66 33.91 0.59 17.81
CA SER A 66 33.91 -0.19 19.07
C SER A 66 34.93 -1.34 19.12
N ILE A 67 35.41 -1.84 17.97
CA ILE A 67 36.47 -2.85 17.91
C ILE A 67 37.86 -2.21 18.11
N ASP A 68 38.06 -1.00 17.60
CA ASP A 68 39.33 -0.27 17.70
C ASP A 68 39.58 0.27 19.13
N LEU A 69 38.52 0.71 19.82
CA LEU A 69 38.58 1.12 21.23
C LEU A 69 38.92 -0.02 22.23
N LYS A 70 38.79 -1.27 21.79
CA LYS A 70 38.97 -2.45 22.66
C LYS A 70 40.33 -3.15 22.45
N LYS A 71 41.16 -2.62 21.56
CA LYS A 71 42.47 -3.17 21.17
C LYS A 71 43.60 -2.33 21.72
#